data_AF-A0A1Z8B1P9-F1
#
_entry.id   AF-A0A1Z8B1P9-F1
#
_cell.length_a   1.000
_cell.length_b   1.000
_cell.length_c   1.000
_cell.angle_alpha   90.00
_cell.angle_beta   90.00
_cell.angle_gamma   90.00
#
_symmetry.space_group_name_H-M   'P 1'
#
loop_
_entity.id
_entity.type
_entity.pdbx_description
1 polymer ?
#
loop_
_entity_poly.entity_id
_entity_poly.type
_entity_poly.pdbx_seq_one_letter_code
_entity_poly.pdbx_strand_id
1 'polypeptide(L)'
;MSNRSMKPESLMMSYGYKPELSEGAIKCPIFLTSTFVFKSAEEGKAFFELAYGKREKLPGEEMGLIYSRINNPDLEILENRLRLWDQADDCAVFESGMSAIST
;
A
#
# COMPACT_ATOMS: atom_id res chain seq x y z
N MET A 1 13.40 -18.79 -11.60
CA MET A 1 14.32 -18.39 -10.51
C MET A 1 14.22 -19.43 -9.41
N SER A 2 15.35 -19.88 -8.87
CA SER A 2 15.42 -20.94 -7.85
C SER A 2 14.51 -20.66 -6.66
N ASN A 3 13.85 -21.69 -6.14
CA ASN A 3 12.85 -21.69 -5.07
C ASN A 3 13.48 -21.41 -3.69
N ARG A 4 14.30 -20.34 -3.60
CA ARG A 4 14.97 -19.92 -2.38
C ARG A 4 14.21 -18.75 -1.79
N SER A 5 13.60 -18.98 -0.63
CA SER A 5 13.05 -17.88 0.16
C SER A 5 14.16 -16.88 0.48
N MET A 6 13.97 -15.63 0.08
CA MET A 6 14.89 -14.54 0.35
C MET A 6 14.76 -14.12 1.80
N LYS A 7 15.87 -13.73 2.44
CA LYS A 7 15.83 -13.23 3.82
C LYS A 7 15.20 -11.83 3.88
N PRO A 8 14.56 -11.43 5.00
CA PRO A 8 13.96 -10.10 5.16
C PRO A 8 14.92 -8.97 4.80
N GLU A 9 16.20 -9.04 5.18
CA GLU A 9 17.19 -7.99 4.89
C GLU A 9 17.37 -7.74 3.38
N SER A 10 17.29 -8.80 2.56
CA SER A 10 17.35 -8.66 1.10
C SER A 10 16.03 -8.11 0.54
N LEU A 11 14.90 -8.53 1.12
CA LEU A 11 13.59 -8.08 0.70
C LEU A 11 13.35 -6.60 1.05
N MET A 12 13.85 -6.10 2.17
CA MET A 12 13.74 -4.68 2.57
C MET A 12 14.28 -3.72 1.51
N MET A 13 15.21 -4.16 0.66
CA MET A 13 15.81 -3.33 -0.39
C MET A 13 14.88 -3.07 -1.58
N SER A 14 13.92 -3.95 -1.86
CA SER A 14 13.16 -3.89 -3.14
C SER A 14 11.73 -4.46 -3.10
N TYR A 15 11.34 -5.21 -2.07
CA TYR A 15 10.01 -5.80 -1.97
C TYR A 15 8.92 -4.73 -2.04
N GLY A 16 7.85 -5.04 -2.76
CA GLY A 16 6.72 -4.14 -2.99
C GLY A 16 6.95 -3.02 -4.01
N TYR A 17 8.16 -2.88 -4.58
CA TYR A 17 8.47 -1.82 -5.54
C TYR A 17 8.87 -2.37 -6.92
N LYS A 18 8.27 -1.81 -7.98
CA LYS A 18 8.57 -2.13 -9.38
C LYS A 18 8.98 -0.85 -10.12
N PRO A 19 10.28 -0.67 -10.44
CA PRO A 19 10.76 0.54 -11.12
C PRO A 19 10.05 0.84 -12.44
N GLU A 20 9.57 -0.17 -13.15
CA GLU A 20 8.89 -0.03 -14.44
C GLU A 20 7.56 0.72 -14.33
N LEU A 21 6.96 0.76 -13.14
CA LEU A 21 5.76 1.53 -12.85
C LEU A 21 6.06 2.98 -12.44
N SER A 22 7.33 3.39 -12.46
CA SER A 22 7.80 4.69 -11.98
C SER A 22 8.97 5.22 -12.82
N GLU A 23 8.83 5.20 -14.15
CA GLU A 23 9.81 5.73 -15.11
C GLU A 23 11.23 5.16 -14.96
N GLY A 24 11.35 3.93 -14.43
CA GLY A 24 12.64 3.28 -14.16
C GLY A 24 13.39 3.84 -12.95
N ALA A 25 12.73 4.62 -12.09
CA ALA A 25 13.35 5.15 -10.88
C ALA A 25 13.78 4.00 -9.95
N ILE A 26 15.05 4.01 -9.52
CA ILE A 26 15.56 2.98 -8.60
C ILE A 26 15.05 3.16 -7.17
N LYS A 27 14.68 4.39 -6.81
CA LYS A 27 14.06 4.72 -5.53
C LYS A 27 12.59 5.05 -5.77
N CYS A 28 11.74 4.65 -4.84
CA CYS A 28 10.33 5.01 -4.85
C CYS A 28 10.19 6.55 -4.90
N PRO A 29 9.43 7.10 -5.84
CA PRO A 29 9.13 8.52 -5.86
C PRO A 29 8.24 8.88 -4.69
N ILE A 30 8.45 10.04 -4.06
CA ILE A 30 7.67 10.45 -2.89
C ILE A 30 6.31 11.01 -3.34
N PHE A 31 5.24 10.33 -2.94
CA PHE A 31 3.86 10.76 -3.14
C PHE A 31 3.40 11.70 -2.02
N LEU A 32 3.96 12.92 -2.01
CA LEU A 32 3.55 14.00 -1.10
C LEU A 32 2.27 14.68 -1.60
N THR A 33 1.15 14.02 -1.45
CA THR A 33 -0.20 14.54 -1.75
C THR A 33 -1.19 14.10 -0.69
N SER A 34 -2.29 14.83 -0.53
CA SER A 34 -3.38 14.46 0.38
C SER A 34 -4.48 13.65 -0.32
N THR A 35 -4.70 13.85 -1.62
CA THR A 35 -5.84 13.29 -2.37
C THR A 35 -5.43 12.79 -3.76
N PHE A 36 -6.20 11.84 -4.28
CA PHE A 36 -6.01 11.26 -5.61
C PHE A 36 -7.24 11.50 -6.50
N VAL A 37 -7.02 11.59 -7.81
CA VAL A 37 -8.08 11.86 -8.79
C VAL A 37 -8.79 10.56 -9.19
N PHE A 38 -10.11 10.62 -9.34
CA PHE A 38 -10.92 9.55 -9.92
C PHE A 38 -11.20 9.83 -11.39
N LYS A 39 -11.27 8.78 -12.22
CA LYS A 39 -11.64 8.87 -13.64
C LYS A 39 -13.13 9.18 -13.83
N SER A 40 -13.97 8.77 -12.88
CA SER A 40 -15.41 9.00 -12.89
C SER A 40 -15.98 9.11 -11.47
N ALA A 41 -17.19 9.65 -11.33
CA ALA A 41 -17.88 9.73 -10.04
C ALA A 41 -18.23 8.33 -9.50
N GLU A 42 -18.61 7.42 -10.40
CA GLU A 42 -18.93 6.02 -10.11
C GLU A 42 -17.71 5.27 -9.56
N GLU A 43 -16.52 5.48 -10.13
CA GLU A 43 -15.27 4.91 -9.64
C GLU A 43 -14.95 5.40 -8.22
N GLY A 44 -15.07 6.72 -7.99
CA GLY A 44 -14.87 7.29 -6.65
C GLY A 44 -15.83 6.67 -5.62
N LYS A 45 -17.12 6.58 -5.95
CA LYS A 45 -18.12 5.92 -5.10
C LYS A 45 -17.72 4.46 -4.81
N ALA A 46 -17.32 3.71 -5.83
CA ALA A 46 -16.93 2.31 -5.70
C ALA A 46 -15.73 2.11 -4.78
N PHE A 47 -14.73 3.01 -4.82
CA PHE A 47 -13.57 2.95 -3.93
C PHE A 47 -13.94 3.22 -2.46
N PHE A 48 -14.81 4.20 -2.20
CA PHE A 48 -15.27 4.48 -0.84
C PHE A 48 -16.16 3.37 -0.27
N GLU A 49 -16.97 2.71 -1.10
CA GLU A 49 -17.76 1.54 -0.66
C GLU A 49 -16.86 0.39 -0.21
N LEU A 50 -15.76 0.14 -0.93
CA LEU A 50 -14.75 -0.85 -0.53
C LEU A 50 -14.02 -0.44 0.74
N ALA A 51 -13.49 0.79 0.78
CA ALA A 51 -12.66 1.27 1.89
C ALA A 51 -13.39 1.25 3.23
N TYR A 52 -14.70 1.49 3.22
CA TYR A 52 -15.55 1.46 4.42
C TYR A 52 -16.26 0.11 4.63
N GLY A 53 -15.91 -0.93 3.87
CA GLY A 53 -16.47 -2.27 4.03
C GLY A 53 -17.98 -2.36 3.74
N LYS A 54 -18.52 -1.44 2.93
CA LYS A 54 -19.95 -1.45 2.54
C LYS A 54 -20.26 -2.55 1.52
N ARG A 55 -19.24 -3.04 0.83
CA ARG A 55 -19.32 -4.19 -0.08
C ARG A 55 -18.00 -4.96 -0.08
N GLU A 56 -18.07 -6.22 -0.49
CA GLU A 56 -16.88 -7.01 -0.74
C GLU A 56 -16.21 -6.62 -2.06
N LYS A 57 -14.91 -6.88 -2.10
CA LYS A 57 -14.07 -6.71 -3.27
C LYS A 57 -14.44 -7.74 -4.33
N LEU A 58 -14.71 -7.30 -5.54
CA LEU A 58 -14.99 -8.22 -6.65
C LEU A 58 -13.72 -8.99 -7.03
N PRO A 59 -13.84 -10.21 -7.59
CA PRO A 59 -12.68 -10.96 -8.07
C PRO A 59 -11.87 -10.16 -9.08
N GLY A 60 -10.59 -9.91 -8.78
CA GLY A 60 -9.68 -9.15 -9.64
C GLY A 60 -9.86 -7.62 -9.61
N GLU A 61 -10.75 -7.09 -8.77
CA GLU A 61 -10.80 -5.66 -8.49
C GLU A 61 -9.49 -5.23 -7.79
N GLU A 62 -9.04 -4.00 -7.99
CA GLU A 62 -7.94 -3.44 -7.20
C GLU A 62 -8.47 -2.23 -6.43
N MET A 63 -8.00 -2.06 -5.19
CA MET A 63 -8.35 -0.89 -4.41
C MET A 63 -7.53 0.27 -4.96
N GLY A 64 -8.21 1.28 -5.48
CA GLY A 64 -7.53 2.50 -5.93
C GLY A 64 -7.11 3.39 -4.76
N LEU A 65 -6.34 4.42 -5.10
CA LEU A 65 -5.93 5.46 -4.16
C LEU A 65 -7.08 6.46 -3.98
N ILE A 66 -7.38 6.83 -2.73
CA ILE A 66 -8.51 7.71 -2.42
C ILE A 66 -7.98 9.02 -1.82
N TYR A 67 -7.41 8.93 -0.63
CA TYR A 67 -6.75 10.02 0.08
C TYR A 67 -5.77 9.44 1.09
N SER A 68 -4.65 10.14 1.31
CA SER A 68 -3.47 9.58 1.98
C SER A 68 -3.66 9.15 3.44
N ARG A 69 -4.76 9.53 4.08
CA ARG A 69 -5.11 9.03 5.44
C ARG A 69 -5.72 7.62 5.40
N ILE A 70 -6.30 7.18 4.28
CA ILE A 70 -6.70 5.77 4.09
C ILE A 70 -5.55 4.98 3.48
N ASN A 71 -5.00 5.47 2.37
CA ASN A 71 -3.93 4.77 1.66
C ASN A 71 -3.02 5.71 0.89
N ASN A 72 -1.73 5.42 0.91
CA ASN A 72 -0.69 6.18 0.22
C ASN A 72 0.38 5.20 -0.30
N PRO A 73 0.85 5.33 -1.57
CA PRO A 73 1.79 4.36 -2.16
C PRO A 73 3.09 4.18 -1.38
N ASP A 74 3.62 5.24 -0.78
CA ASP A 74 4.86 5.16 -0.01
C ASP A 74 4.64 4.38 1.29
N LEU A 75 3.50 4.59 1.94
CA LEU A 75 3.11 3.88 3.16
C LEU A 75 2.79 2.42 2.88
N GLU A 76 2.08 2.12 1.80
CA GLU A 76 1.79 0.73 1.39
C GLU A 76 3.09 -0.07 1.16
N ILE A 77 4.12 0.54 0.56
CA ILE A 77 5.42 -0.11 0.39
C ILE A 77 6.10 -0.35 1.74
N LEU A 78 6.01 0.62 2.66
CA LEU A 78 6.56 0.49 4.02
C LEU A 78 5.86 -0.63 4.80
N GLU A 79 4.53 -0.67 4.80
CA GLU A 79 3.69 -1.69 5.44
C GLU A 79 4.01 -3.09 4.91
N ASN A 80 4.03 -3.23 3.58
CA ASN A 80 4.39 -4.48 2.91
C ASN A 80 5.80 -4.99 3.26
N ARG A 81 6.73 -4.09 3.60
CA ARG A 81 8.10 -4.43 4.01
C ARG A 81 8.18 -4.78 5.49
N LEU A 82 7.48 -4.03 6.35
CA LEU A 82 7.49 -4.28 7.80
C LEU A 82 6.91 -5.65 8.14
N ARG A 83 5.81 -6.07 7.51
CA ARG A 83 5.20 -7.39 7.75
C ARG A 83 6.16 -8.56 7.52
N LEU A 84 7.21 -8.39 6.71
CA LEU A 84 8.20 -9.43 6.42
C LEU A 84 9.04 -9.81 7.64
N TRP A 85 9.25 -8.87 8.56
CA TRP A 85 10.02 -9.11 9.78
C TRP A 85 9.22 -9.91 10.81
N ASP A 86 7.94 -9.57 10.95
CA ASP A 86 7.06 -10.19 11.93
C ASP A 86 6.39 -11.47 11.42
N GLN A 87 6.59 -11.81 10.13
CA GLN A 87 5.88 -12.89 9.44
C GLN A 87 4.35 -12.72 9.55
N ALA A 88 3.91 -11.46 9.52
CA ALA A 88 2.50 -11.10 9.60
C ALA A 88 1.84 -11.12 8.23
N ASP A 89 0.52 -11.35 8.20
CA ASP A 89 -0.26 -11.29 6.96
C ASP A 89 -0.34 -9.85 6.42
N ASP A 90 -0.43 -8.86 7.32
CA ASP A 90 -0.58 -7.44 6.97
C ASP A 90 0.07 -6.50 8.00
N CYS A 91 0.17 -5.21 7.66
CA CYS A 91 0.74 -4.16 8.51
C CYS A 91 0.02 -2.83 8.27
N ALA A 92 -0.08 -2.00 9.30
CA ALA A 92 -0.58 -0.63 9.20
C ALA A 92 0.41 0.34 9.87
N VAL A 93 0.68 1.46 9.21
CA VAL A 93 1.57 2.52 9.71
C VAL A 93 0.75 3.72 10.18
N PHE A 94 1.10 4.21 11.37
CA PHE A 94 0.45 5.35 12.01
C PHE A 94 1.44 6.48 12.28
N GLU A 95 0.96 7.67 12.62
CA GLU A 95 1.82 8.84 12.85
C GLU A 95 2.73 8.70 14.07
N SER A 96 2.37 7.82 15.02
CA SER A 96 3.17 7.58 16.22
C SER A 96 2.90 6.19 16.82
N GLY A 97 3.77 5.76 17.73
CA GLY A 97 3.54 4.52 18.49
C GLY A 97 2.29 4.59 19.38
N MET A 98 1.93 5.76 19.91
CA MET A 98 0.71 5.91 20.71
C MET A 98 -0.55 5.84 19.86
N SER A 99 -0.54 6.40 18.64
CA SER A 99 -1.71 6.30 17.75
C SER A 99 -1.91 4.89 17.22
N ALA A 100 -0.83 4.14 17.01
CA ALA A 100 -0.92 2.70 16.72
C ALA A 100 -1.61 1.89 17.85
N ILE A 101 -1.54 2.35 19.10
CA ILE A 101 -2.18 1.69 20.25
C ILE A 101 -3.66 2.12 20.38
N SER A 102 -3.97 3.38 20.09
CA SER A 102 -5.29 3.97 20.39
C SER A 102 -6.32 3.90 19.27
N THR A 103 -5.90 3.61 18.04
CA THR A 103 -6.78 3.55 16.85
C THR A 103 -7.64 2.29 16.86
#